data_AF-A0A927BRC3-F1
#
_entry.id   AF-A0A927BRC3-F1
#
_cell.length_a   1.000
_cell.length_b   1.000
_cell.length_c   1.000
_cell.angle_alpha   90.00
_cell.angle_beta   90.00
_cell.angle_gamma   90.00
#
_symmetry.space_group_name_H-M   'P 1'
#
loop_
_entity.id
_entity.type
_entity.pdbx_description
1 polymer ?
#
loop_
_entity_poly.entity_id
_entity_poly.type
_entity_poly.pdbx_seq_one_letter_code
_entity_poly.pdbx_strand_id
1 'polypeptide(L)'
;MLTEALDLFEASGVKAWWYSAAAKGSYPLFKSNVLPYREDADTEMFKWLSAECRKRGISLFSWEYLNTAPLVTLQHPEWRYRYLDWDQTDNSLRDSRFVCHNSPYGELLEQPDSSGYGVNCGDSSWNRLE
;
A
#
# COMPACT_ATOMS: atom_id res chain seq x y z
N MET A 1 -22.07 -0.56 8.23
CA MET A 1 -21.68 -0.17 6.85
C MET A 1 -20.69 0.99 6.90
N LEU A 2 -19.89 1.23 5.85
CA LEU A 2 -18.85 2.30 5.85
C LEU A 2 -19.44 3.70 6.06
N THR A 3 -20.64 3.97 5.53
CA THR A 3 -21.38 5.23 5.76
C THR A 3 -21.67 5.47 7.23
N GLU A 4 -22.18 4.46 7.95
CA GLU A 4 -22.46 4.56 9.39
C GLU A 4 -21.19 4.83 10.20
N ALA A 5 -20.05 4.26 9.79
CA ALA A 5 -18.77 4.54 10.41
C ALA A 5 -18.33 6.00 10.19
N LEU A 6 -18.48 6.51 8.96
CA LEU A 6 -18.18 7.91 8.63
C LEU A 6 -19.07 8.89 9.39
N ASP A 7 -20.36 8.60 9.50
CA ASP A 7 -21.32 9.43 10.24
C ASP A 7 -20.97 9.43 11.74
N LEU A 8 -20.57 8.29 12.30
CA LEU A 8 -20.06 8.20 13.67
C LEU A 8 -18.76 8.99 13.85
N PHE A 9 -17.83 8.92 12.91
CA PHE A 9 -16.56 9.64 12.96
C PHE A 9 -16.78 11.16 12.93
N GLU A 10 -17.66 11.63 12.05
CA GLU A 10 -18.06 13.03 11.99
C GLU A 10 -18.69 13.50 13.30
N ALA A 11 -19.68 12.76 13.82
CA ALA A 11 -20.35 13.07 15.09
C ALA A 11 -19.38 13.05 16.29
N SER A 12 -18.35 12.20 16.24
CA SER A 12 -17.33 12.06 17.29
C SER A 12 -16.17 13.03 17.15
N GLY A 13 -16.14 13.86 16.10
CA GLY A 13 -15.07 14.82 15.86
C GLY A 13 -13.74 14.20 15.42
N VAL A 14 -13.75 12.95 14.92
CA VAL A 14 -12.56 12.28 14.38
C VAL A 14 -12.04 13.06 13.17
N LYS A 15 -10.72 13.29 13.12
CA LYS A 15 -10.07 14.05 12.04
C LYS A 15 -9.14 13.22 11.16
N ALA A 16 -8.88 11.98 11.55
CA ALA A 16 -7.98 11.08 10.84
C ALA A 16 -8.46 9.64 10.98
N TRP A 17 -8.32 8.87 9.90
CA TRP A 17 -8.68 7.46 9.89
C TRP A 17 -7.71 6.64 9.07
N TRP A 18 -7.30 5.49 9.61
CA TRP A 18 -6.51 4.48 8.92
C TRP A 18 -7.44 3.46 8.25
N TYR A 19 -7.39 3.42 6.92
CA TYR A 19 -8.11 2.43 6.12
C TYR A 19 -7.17 1.87 5.04
N SER A 20 -7.01 0.55 5.03
CA SER A 20 -6.11 -0.15 4.11
C SER A 20 -6.58 -0.01 2.67
N ALA A 21 -5.68 0.44 1.79
CA ALA A 21 -5.87 0.48 0.34
C ALA A 21 -5.61 -0.89 -0.32
N ALA A 22 -5.32 -1.92 0.47
CA ALA A 22 -5.17 -3.29 0.04
C ALA A 22 -6.16 -4.22 0.76
N ALA A 23 -6.49 -5.33 0.11
CA ALA A 23 -7.20 -6.42 0.74
C ALA A 23 -6.26 -7.18 1.69
N LYS A 24 -6.85 -8.06 2.50
CA LYS A 24 -6.11 -9.00 3.35
C LYS A 24 -4.99 -9.69 2.54
N GLY A 25 -3.75 -9.55 3.02
CA GLY A 25 -2.57 -10.10 2.35
C GLY A 25 -1.89 -9.16 1.36
N SER A 26 -2.23 -7.87 1.38
CA SER A 26 -1.58 -6.80 0.59
C SER A 26 -1.83 -6.91 -0.92
N TYR A 27 -3.03 -7.35 -1.30
CA TYR A 27 -3.49 -7.24 -2.69
C TYR A 27 -4.06 -5.84 -2.92
N PRO A 28 -3.54 -5.03 -3.86
CA PRO A 28 -4.05 -3.69 -4.10
C PRO A 28 -5.56 -3.69 -4.41
N LEU A 29 -6.31 -2.78 -3.77
CA LEU A 29 -7.73 -2.50 -4.08
C LEU A 29 -7.87 -1.36 -5.10
N PHE A 30 -6.84 -1.13 -5.89
CA PHE A 30 -6.78 -0.10 -6.90
C PHE A 30 -5.91 -0.58 -8.06
N LYS A 31 -6.12 0.00 -9.24
CA LYS A 31 -5.24 -0.19 -10.39
C LYS A 31 -3.94 0.56 -10.14
N SER A 32 -2.85 -0.17 -10.03
CA SER A 32 -1.51 0.42 -9.98
C SER A 32 -0.91 0.42 -11.38
N ASN A 33 -0.19 1.49 -11.72
CA ASN A 33 0.56 1.58 -12.98
C ASN A 33 1.92 0.87 -12.90
N VAL A 34 2.38 0.59 -11.68
CA VAL A 34 3.73 0.08 -11.39
C VAL A 34 3.66 -1.35 -10.84
N LEU A 35 2.71 -1.61 -9.94
CA LEU A 35 2.57 -2.91 -9.30
C LEU A 35 1.47 -3.74 -9.97
N PRO A 36 1.65 -5.07 -10.08
CA PRO A 36 0.57 -5.95 -10.48
C PRO A 36 -0.64 -5.79 -9.54
N TYR A 37 -1.83 -5.78 -10.11
CA TYR A 37 -3.10 -5.70 -9.39
C TYR A 37 -4.04 -6.80 -9.87
N ARG A 38 -5.14 -7.04 -9.15
CA ARG A 38 -6.16 -7.99 -9.60
C ARG A 38 -7.19 -7.26 -10.47
N GLU A 39 -7.51 -7.77 -11.64
CA GLU A 39 -8.52 -7.18 -12.53
C GLU A 39 -9.93 -7.14 -11.91
N ASP A 40 -10.19 -7.99 -10.92
CA ASP A 40 -11.46 -8.02 -10.16
C ASP A 40 -11.45 -7.13 -8.90
N ALA A 41 -10.40 -6.33 -8.69
CA ALA A 41 -10.34 -5.40 -7.56
C ALA A 41 -11.39 -4.29 -7.72
N ASP A 42 -12.14 -4.01 -6.64
CA ASP A 42 -13.08 -2.89 -6.60
C ASP A 42 -12.30 -1.56 -6.48
N THR A 43 -12.04 -0.95 -7.64
CA THR A 43 -11.32 0.31 -7.73
C THR A 43 -12.13 1.53 -7.35
N GLU A 44 -13.45 1.39 -7.20
CA GLU A 44 -14.35 2.51 -6.96
C GLU A 44 -14.59 2.73 -5.47
N MET A 45 -14.57 1.66 -4.67
CA MET A 45 -14.75 1.77 -3.22
C MET A 45 -13.75 2.72 -2.56
N PHE A 46 -12.45 2.56 -2.83
CA PHE A 46 -11.43 3.40 -2.17
C PHE A 46 -11.50 4.87 -2.62
N LYS A 47 -11.82 5.11 -3.91
CA LYS A 47 -12.06 6.45 -4.44
C LYS A 47 -13.27 7.11 -3.78
N TRP A 48 -14.37 6.37 -3.69
CA TRP A 48 -15.58 6.82 -3.00
C TRP A 48 -15.29 7.15 -1.53
N LEU A 49 -14.59 6.27 -0.82
CA LEU A 49 -14.25 6.45 0.58
C LEU A 49 -13.39 7.70 0.81
N SER A 50 -12.38 7.92 -0.03
CA SER A 50 -11.53 9.11 0.00
C SER A 50 -12.34 10.39 -0.22
N ALA A 51 -13.24 10.39 -1.19
CA ALA A 51 -14.12 11.52 -1.46
C ALA A 51 -15.07 11.82 -0.28
N GLU A 52 -15.65 10.80 0.34
CA GLU A 52 -16.55 10.94 1.49
C GLU A 52 -15.83 11.41 2.76
N CYS A 53 -14.61 10.91 3.01
CA CYS A 53 -13.76 11.39 4.10
C CYS A 53 -13.39 12.87 3.90
N ARG A 54 -13.02 13.26 2.67
CA ARG A 54 -12.70 14.66 2.34
C ARG A 54 -13.88 15.60 2.60
N LYS A 55 -15.11 15.21 2.20
CA LYS A 55 -16.31 16.01 2.46
C LYS A 55 -16.56 16.27 3.95
N ARG A 56 -16.23 15.30 4.80
CA ARG A 56 -16.40 15.35 6.27
C ARG A 56 -15.21 15.93 7.01
N GLY A 57 -14.16 16.36 6.30
CA GLY A 57 -12.93 16.87 6.93
C GLY A 57 -12.16 15.80 7.71
N ILE A 58 -12.22 14.54 7.25
CA ILE A 58 -11.47 13.42 7.80
C ILE A 58 -10.30 13.12 6.86
N SER A 59 -9.07 13.17 7.37
CA SER A 59 -7.88 12.72 6.66
C SER A 59 -7.83 11.20 6.59
N LEU A 60 -7.77 10.65 5.39
CA LEU A 60 -7.67 9.19 5.17
C LEU A 60 -6.22 8.80 4.95
N PHE A 61 -5.74 7.83 5.74
CA PHE A 61 -4.40 7.26 5.64
C PHE A 61 -4.53 5.78 5.26
N SER A 62 -3.70 5.33 4.33
CA SER A 62 -3.52 3.89 4.09
C SER A 62 -2.25 3.41 4.79
N TRP A 63 -2.35 2.27 5.47
CA TRP A 63 -1.20 1.57 6.01
C TRP A 63 -0.98 0.29 5.21
N GLU A 64 0.17 0.18 4.56
CA GLU A 64 0.56 -0.99 3.79
C GLU A 64 2.01 -1.37 4.07
N TYR A 65 2.29 -2.67 4.11
CA TYR A 65 3.66 -3.16 4.13
C TYR A 65 4.27 -2.99 2.75
N LEU A 66 5.22 -2.08 2.64
CA LEU A 66 5.89 -1.73 1.39
C LEU A 66 6.54 -2.93 0.69
N ASN A 67 6.95 -3.96 1.43
CA ASN A 67 7.58 -5.16 0.89
C ASN A 67 6.64 -6.37 0.80
N THR A 68 5.38 -6.28 1.25
CA THR A 68 4.42 -7.39 1.10
C THR A 68 3.68 -7.22 -0.22
N ALA A 69 4.18 -7.87 -1.27
CA ALA A 69 3.64 -7.75 -2.62
C ALA A 69 3.41 -9.14 -3.23
N PRO A 70 2.32 -9.83 -2.86
CA PRO A 70 2.09 -11.23 -3.24
C PRO A 70 1.99 -11.44 -4.76
N LEU A 71 1.45 -10.48 -5.50
CA LEU A 71 1.37 -10.60 -6.96
C LEU A 71 2.75 -10.45 -7.62
N VAL A 72 3.61 -9.60 -7.07
CA VAL A 72 5.01 -9.48 -7.51
C VAL A 72 5.76 -10.76 -7.21
N THR A 73 5.64 -11.31 -6.00
CA THR A 73 6.34 -12.57 -5.66
C THR A 73 5.79 -13.79 -6.38
N LEU A 74 4.57 -13.73 -6.93
CA LEU A 74 4.02 -14.76 -7.82
C LEU A 74 4.62 -14.67 -9.23
N GLN A 75 4.80 -13.46 -9.77
CA GLN A 75 5.41 -13.24 -11.08
C GLN A 75 6.94 -13.40 -11.06
N HIS A 76 7.56 -13.02 -9.95
CA HIS A 76 9.01 -13.04 -9.73
C HIS A 76 9.37 -13.75 -8.41
N PRO A 77 9.27 -15.09 -8.36
CA PRO A 77 9.62 -15.85 -7.16
C PRO A 77 11.06 -15.66 -6.69
N GLU A 78 11.97 -15.33 -7.60
CA GLU A 78 13.39 -15.08 -7.36
C GLU A 78 13.65 -13.76 -6.61
N TRP A 79 12.70 -12.82 -6.62
CA TRP A 79 12.76 -11.56 -5.88
C TRP A 79 12.31 -11.68 -4.43
N ARG A 80 11.83 -12.84 -4.01
CA ARG A 80 11.36 -13.06 -2.64
C ARG A 80 12.48 -12.83 -1.62
N TYR A 81 12.10 -12.42 -0.43
CA TYR A 81 13.02 -12.38 0.70
C TYR A 81 13.61 -13.78 0.94
N ARG A 82 14.93 -13.87 1.11
CA ARG A 82 15.62 -15.10 1.50
C ARG A 82 16.09 -14.93 2.93
N TYR A 83 15.43 -15.60 3.84
CA TYR A 83 15.88 -15.66 5.22
C TYR A 83 17.15 -16.51 5.29
N LEU A 84 17.99 -16.24 6.28
CA LEU A 84 19.12 -17.11 6.58
C LEU A 84 18.56 -18.47 7.00
N ASP A 85 19.11 -19.54 6.43
CA ASP A 85 18.81 -20.92 6.84
C ASP A 85 19.40 -21.13 8.24
N TRP A 86 18.69 -20.65 9.26
CA TRP A 86 18.87 -21.13 10.61
C TRP A 86 17.94 -22.32 10.82
N ASP A 87 18.49 -23.39 11.37
CA ASP A 87 17.78 -24.65 11.62
C ASP A 87 16.42 -24.36 12.26
N GLN A 88 15.36 -24.58 11.49
CA GLN A 88 13.95 -24.37 11.84
C GLN A 88 13.42 -22.93 11.75
N THR A 89 12.98 -22.54 10.55
CA THR A 89 11.64 -21.96 10.41
C THR A 89 11.02 -22.50 9.14
N ASP A 90 9.89 -23.20 9.26
CA ASP A 90 9.02 -23.47 8.12
C ASP A 90 8.82 -22.16 7.35
N ASN A 91 9.29 -22.11 6.10
CA ASN A 91 9.02 -21.00 5.19
C ASN A 91 7.50 -20.86 5.09
N SER A 92 6.95 -19.95 5.88
CA SER A 92 5.50 -19.84 6.02
C SER A 92 4.92 -19.31 4.70
N LEU A 93 3.65 -19.60 4.41
CA LEU A 93 2.92 -18.97 3.30
C LEU A 93 2.92 -17.42 3.37
N ARG A 94 3.28 -16.87 4.53
CA ARG A 94 3.49 -15.44 4.74
C ARG A 94 4.83 -15.00 4.13
N ASP A 95 5.89 -15.78 4.28
CA ASP A 95 7.24 -15.47 3.78
C ASP A 95 7.32 -15.43 2.26
N SER A 96 6.51 -16.24 1.57
CA SER A 96 6.43 -16.22 0.10
C SER A 96 5.81 -14.94 -0.48
N ARG A 97 5.33 -14.01 0.35
CA ARG A 97 4.68 -12.75 -0.07
C ARG A 97 5.58 -11.53 0.08
N PHE A 98 6.75 -11.68 0.72
CA PHE A 98 7.68 -10.59 0.91
C PHE A 98 8.68 -10.51 -0.24
N VAL A 99 8.86 -9.31 -0.77
CA VAL A 99 9.87 -9.00 -1.78
C VAL A 99 11.12 -8.46 -1.09
N CYS A 100 12.29 -8.88 -1.56
CA CYS A 100 13.56 -8.33 -1.11
C CYS A 100 13.73 -6.89 -1.61
N HIS A 101 14.08 -5.96 -0.72
CA HIS A 101 14.35 -4.57 -1.12
C HIS A 101 15.53 -4.46 -2.10
N ASN A 102 16.52 -5.35 -1.99
CA ASN A 102 17.67 -5.41 -2.90
C ASN A 102 17.35 -6.12 -4.23
N SER A 103 16.10 -6.49 -4.48
CA SER A 103 15.66 -6.96 -5.79
C SER A 103 15.25 -5.77 -6.67
N PRO A 104 15.04 -5.95 -7.98
CA PRO A 104 14.56 -4.89 -8.88
C PRO A 104 13.23 -4.24 -8.44
N TYR A 105 12.52 -4.84 -7.48
CA TYR A 105 11.35 -4.26 -6.85
C TYR A 105 11.60 -2.89 -6.22
N GLY A 106 12.77 -2.66 -5.62
CA GLY A 106 13.12 -1.34 -5.08
C GLY A 106 13.12 -0.27 -6.17
N GLU A 107 13.74 -0.57 -7.31
CA GLU A 107 13.81 0.33 -8.46
C GLU A 107 12.43 0.59 -9.08
N LEU A 108 11.53 -0.42 -9.11
CA LEU A 108 10.16 -0.25 -9.58
C LEU A 108 9.39 0.79 -8.76
N LEU A 109 9.58 0.82 -7.44
CA LEU A 109 8.90 1.76 -6.55
C LEU A 109 9.37 3.22 -6.73
N GLU A 110 10.57 3.42 -7.24
CA GLU A 110 11.16 4.75 -7.47
C GLU A 110 10.74 5.37 -8.81
N GLN A 111 10.07 4.62 -9.68
CA GLN A 111 9.63 5.13 -10.97
C GLN A 111 8.46 6.12 -10.79
N PRO A 112 8.61 7.38 -11.24
CA PRO A 112 7.53 8.35 -11.16
C PRO A 112 6.36 7.90 -12.03
N ASP A 113 5.14 8.01 -11.51
CA ASP A 113 3.95 7.77 -12.31
C ASP A 113 3.85 8.81 -13.44
N SER A 114 3.42 8.38 -14.63
CA SER A 114 3.12 9.31 -15.73
C SER A 114 1.77 10.02 -15.56
N SER A 115 1.05 9.76 -14.45
CA SER A 115 -0.28 10.28 -14.15
C SER A 115 -0.29 11.59 -13.36
N GLY A 116 0.87 12.13 -12.96
CA GLY A 116 0.94 13.41 -12.25
C GLY A 116 0.36 13.37 -10.83
N TYR A 117 0.15 12.16 -10.28
CA TYR A 117 -0.21 11.92 -8.88
C TYR A 117 0.96 11.29 -8.11
N GLY A 118 2.18 11.42 -8.62
CA GLY A 118 3.39 11.11 -7.89
C GLY A 118 3.43 11.88 -6.57
N VAL A 119 3.43 11.13 -5.46
CA VAL A 119 3.93 11.67 -4.20
C VAL A 119 5.41 11.93 -4.44
N ASN A 120 5.78 13.20 -4.61
CA ASN A 120 7.16 13.63 -4.65
C ASN A 120 7.78 13.35 -3.27
N CYS A 121 8.25 12.13 -3.04
CA CYS A 121 9.12 11.80 -1.91
C CYS A 121 10.55 12.33 -2.12
N GLY A 122 10.79 13.12 -3.17
CA GLY A 122 12.11 13.50 -3.65
C GLY A 122 12.38 15.00 -3.78
N ASP A 123 11.56 15.90 -3.20
CA ASP A 123 12.05 17.26 -2.97
C ASP A 123 12.84 17.25 -1.64
N SER A 124 14.11 16.84 -1.76
CA SER A 124 15.11 16.80 -0.69
C SER A 124 15.56 18.20 -0.22
N SER A 125 14.76 19.24 -0.47
CA SER A 125 14.97 20.59 0.03
C SER A 125 14.47 20.82 1.47
N TRP A 126 13.89 19.81 2.12
CA TRP A 126 13.56 19.88 3.55
C TRP A 126 14.78 19.54 4.43
N ASN A 127 15.54 20.58 4.78
CA ASN A 127 16.35 20.72 5.99
C ASN A 127 17.45 19.66 6.24
N ARG A 128 18.64 19.88 5.66
CA ARG A 128 19.87 19.75 6.47
C ARG A 128 19.89 20.94 7.42
N LEU A 129 19.51 20.70 8.67
CA LEU A 129 19.91 21.56 9.77
C LEU A 129 21.38 21.24 10.09
N GLU A 130 22.27 21.98 9.44
CA GLU A 130 23.59 22.34 9.99
C GLU A 130 23.59 23.85 10.23
#